data_AF-A0A5B0DHN9-F1
#
_entry.id   AF-A0A5B0DHN9-F1
#
_cell.length_a   1.000
_cell.length_b   1.000
_cell.length_c   1.000
_cell.angle_alpha   90.00
_cell.angle_beta   90.00
_cell.angle_gamma   90.00
#
_symmetry.space_group_name_H-M   'P 1'
#
loop_
_entity.id
_entity.type
_entity.pdbx_description
1 polymer ?
#
loop_
_entity_poly.entity_id
_entity_poly.type
_entity_poly.pdbx_seq_one_letter_code
_entity_poly.pdbx_strand_id
1 'polypeptide(L)'
;MLVYYYALLSKKEGEVARLNACQSSLGEKQQQFTMNEHKCLEPELSPTTWHGRHATDFQAIREEGIHTAYLEIVGSQFQNV
;
A
#
# COMPACT_ATOMS: atom_id res chain seq x y z
N MET A 1 24.84 36.39 11.08
CA MET A 1 25.29 35.56 9.94
C MET A 1 25.50 34.10 10.34
N LEU A 2 26.46 33.74 11.20
CA LEU A 2 26.69 32.34 11.59
C LEU A 2 25.47 31.63 12.22
N VAL A 3 24.80 32.26 13.19
CA VAL A 3 23.61 31.68 13.85
C VAL A 3 22.50 31.34 12.85
N TYR A 4 22.31 32.18 11.82
CA TYR A 4 21.34 31.94 10.76
C TYR A 4 21.69 30.71 9.93
N TYR A 5 22.96 30.56 9.54
CA TYR A 5 23.41 29.38 8.77
C TYR A 5 23.34 28.09 9.59
N TYR A 6 23.64 28.14 10.90
CA TYR A 6 23.45 26.97 11.77
C TYR A 6 21.98 26.56 11.90
N ALA A 7 21.07 27.52 12.06
CA ALA A 7 19.64 27.25 12.08
C ALA A 7 19.14 26.66 10.75
N LEU A 8 19.63 27.19 9.62
CA LEU A 8 19.29 26.67 8.30
C LEU A 8 19.82 25.24 8.09
N LEU A 9 21.06 24.96 8.51
CA LEU A 9 21.66 23.63 8.44
C LEU A 9 20.83 22.63 9.24
N SER A 10 20.54 22.92 10.50
CA SER A 10 19.74 22.06 11.38
C SER A 10 18.34 21.80 10.79
N LYS A 11 17.71 22.83 10.21
CA LYS A 11 16.42 22.66 9.51
C LYS A 11 16.54 21.68 8.35
N LYS A 12 17.58 21.81 7.52
CA LYS A 12 17.80 20.94 6.36
C LYS A 12 18.13 19.50 6.75
N GLU A 13 18.93 19.30 7.78
CA GLU A 13 19.18 17.97 8.34
C GLU A 13 17.89 17.32 8.85
N GLY A 14 17.03 18.09 9.54
CA GLY A 14 15.72 17.61 9.98
C GLY A 14 14.77 17.28 8.83
N GLU A 15 14.77 18.08 7.76
CA GLU A 15 14.01 17.80 6.53
C GLU A 15 14.49 16.49 5.87
N VAL A 16 15.81 16.29 5.74
CA VAL A 16 16.40 15.06 5.19
C VAL A 16 16.05 13.84 6.03
N ALA A 17 16.19 13.93 7.36
CA ALA A 17 15.84 12.84 8.26
C ALA A 17 14.35 12.44 8.13
N ARG A 18 13.45 13.41 7.99
CA ARG A 18 12.03 13.16 7.77
C ARG A 18 11.75 12.50 6.42
N LEU A 19 12.44 12.93 5.35
CA LEU A 19 12.29 12.33 4.03
C LEU A 19 12.74 10.87 4.03
N ASN A 20 13.90 10.58 4.63
CA ASN A 20 14.41 9.21 4.74
C ASN A 20 13.45 8.31 5.52
N ALA A 21 12.94 8.80 6.66
CA ALA A 21 11.95 8.05 7.44
C ALA A 21 10.65 7.79 6.66
N CYS A 22 10.18 8.77 5.89
CA CYS A 22 9.03 8.62 5.03
C CYS A 22 9.27 7.56 3.95
N GLN A 23 10.42 7.59 3.29
CA GLN A 23 10.79 6.61 2.27
C GLN A 23 10.81 5.19 2.84
N SER A 24 11.43 4.98 4.01
CA SER A 24 11.42 3.68 4.67
C SER A 24 10.01 3.20 5.00
N SER A 25 9.14 4.07 5.52
CA SER A 25 7.75 3.71 5.82
C SER A 25 6.94 3.38 4.56
N LEU A 26 7.16 4.11 3.47
CA LEU A 26 6.48 3.81 2.20
C LEU A 26 6.96 2.48 1.62
N GLY A 27 8.26 2.17 1.68
CA GLY A 27 8.80 0.87 1.26
C GLY A 27 8.24 -0.30 2.08
N GLU A 28 8.12 -0.14 3.40
CA GLU A 28 7.48 -1.15 4.26
C GLU A 28 6.01 -1.36 3.87
N LYS A 29 5.27 -0.28 3.63
CA LYS A 29 3.88 -0.37 3.16
C LYS A 29 3.77 -1.07 1.81
N GLN A 30 4.63 -0.74 0.85
CA GLN A 30 4.67 -1.42 -0.45
C GLN A 30 4.83 -2.93 -0.27
N GLN A 31 5.79 -3.35 0.55
CA GLN A 31 6.00 -4.77 0.84
C GLN A 31 4.78 -5.39 1.50
N GLN A 32 4.14 -4.72 2.45
CA GLN A 32 2.92 -5.20 3.07
C GLN A 32 1.78 -5.36 2.07
N PHE A 33 1.62 -4.45 1.11
CA PHE A 33 0.62 -4.59 0.05
C PHE A 33 0.94 -5.81 -0.83
N THR A 34 2.17 -5.93 -1.33
CA THR A 34 2.58 -7.08 -2.15
C THR A 34 2.36 -8.42 -1.43
N MET A 35 2.70 -8.51 -0.14
CA MET A 35 2.55 -9.74 0.63
C MET A 35 1.10 -10.11 0.92
N ASN A 36 0.18 -9.14 1.01
CA ASN A 36 -1.20 -9.36 1.45
C ASN A 36 -2.22 -9.39 0.30
N GLU A 37 -1.79 -9.33 -0.96
CA GLU A 37 -2.68 -9.36 -2.13
C GLU A 37 -3.67 -10.54 -2.10
N HIS A 38 -3.18 -11.73 -1.76
CA HIS A 38 -3.98 -12.95 -1.64
C HIS A 38 -5.20 -12.81 -0.71
N LYS A 39 -5.10 -11.96 0.33
CA LYS A 39 -6.19 -11.73 1.28
C LYS A 39 -7.41 -11.04 0.67
N CYS A 40 -7.28 -10.44 -0.52
CA CYS A 40 -8.42 -9.88 -1.23
C CYS A 40 -9.40 -10.96 -1.71
N LEU A 41 -8.91 -12.17 -1.96
CA LEU A 41 -9.68 -13.27 -2.55
C LEU A 41 -9.87 -14.45 -1.59
N GLU A 42 -9.15 -14.48 -0.46
CA GLU A 42 -9.34 -15.48 0.58
C GLU A 42 -10.54 -15.17 1.51
N PRO A 43 -11.23 -16.20 2.03
CA PRO A 43 -11.17 -17.60 1.60
C PRO A 43 -11.79 -17.79 0.20
N GLU A 44 -11.39 -18.86 -0.48
CA GLU A 44 -11.93 -19.25 -1.78
C GLU A 44 -13.43 -19.58 -1.67
N LEU A 45 -14.24 -19.02 -2.56
CA LEU A 45 -15.65 -19.40 -2.72
C LEU A 45 -15.71 -20.59 -3.67
N SER A 46 -16.02 -21.75 -3.10
CA SER A 46 -16.08 -23.01 -3.84
C SER A 46 -17.41 -23.72 -3.53
N PRO A 47 -17.77 -24.75 -4.32
CA PRO A 47 -18.95 -25.57 -4.04
C PRO A 47 -18.99 -26.18 -2.64
N THR A 48 -17.84 -26.31 -1.96
CA THR A 48 -17.74 -26.88 -0.62
C THR A 48 -17.67 -25.84 0.51
N THR A 49 -17.59 -24.54 0.18
CA THR A 49 -17.57 -23.44 1.16
C THR A 49 -18.86 -22.62 1.13
N TRP A 50 -18.91 -21.58 0.29
CA TRP A 50 -20.08 -20.73 0.06
C TRP A 50 -20.30 -20.62 -1.46
N HIS A 51 -21.47 -21.10 -1.91
CA HIS A 51 -21.79 -21.25 -3.33
C HIS A 51 -23.17 -20.64 -3.67
N GLY A 52 -23.45 -20.52 -4.96
CA GLY A 52 -24.70 -19.99 -5.49
C GLY A 52 -24.61 -18.51 -5.88
N ARG A 53 -25.73 -17.94 -6.33
CA ARG A 53 -25.76 -16.60 -6.95
C ARG A 53 -25.11 -15.52 -6.10
N HIS A 54 -25.41 -15.47 -4.80
CA HIS A 54 -24.80 -14.47 -3.91
C HIS A 54 -23.30 -14.64 -3.70
N ALA A 55 -22.79 -15.88 -3.74
CA ALA A 55 -21.35 -16.13 -3.70
C ALA A 55 -20.69 -15.65 -5.00
N THR A 56 -21.30 -15.89 -6.16
CA THR A 56 -20.82 -15.37 -7.45
C THR A 56 -20.84 -13.85 -7.49
N ASP A 57 -21.94 -13.21 -7.06
CA ASP A 57 -22.07 -11.75 -7.02
C ASP A 57 -21.02 -11.15 -6.07
N PHE A 58 -20.77 -11.79 -4.93
CA PHE A 58 -19.73 -11.35 -3.98
C PHE A 58 -18.32 -11.54 -4.54
N GLN A 59 -18.05 -12.64 -5.23
CA GLN A 59 -16.76 -12.87 -5.89
C GLN A 59 -16.46 -11.77 -6.92
N ALA A 60 -17.44 -11.38 -7.73
CA ALA A 60 -17.30 -10.29 -8.69
C ALA A 60 -16.95 -8.96 -8.01
N ILE A 61 -17.61 -8.63 -6.89
CA ILE A 61 -17.27 -7.43 -6.09
C ILE A 61 -15.83 -7.49 -5.57
N ARG A 62 -15.37 -8.67 -5.13
CA ARG A 62 -13.99 -8.84 -4.63
C ARG A 62 -12.96 -8.70 -5.74
N GLU A 63 -13.18 -9.31 -6.90
CA GLU A 63 -12.23 -9.25 -8.03
C GLU A 63 -12.22 -7.86 -8.69
N GLU A 64 -13.38 -7.35 -9.08
CA GLU A 64 -13.49 -6.11 -9.85
C GLU A 64 -13.33 -4.87 -8.98
N GLY A 65 -13.81 -4.91 -7.74
CA GLY A 65 -13.78 -3.76 -6.84
C GLY A 65 -12.52 -3.72 -5.97
N ILE A 66 -12.28 -4.79 -5.21
CA ILE A 66 -11.24 -4.79 -4.17
C ILE A 66 -9.88 -5.13 -4.75
N HIS A 67 -9.76 -6.28 -5.43
CA HIS A 67 -8.49 -6.79 -5.94
C HIS A 67 -7.91 -5.89 -7.04
N THR A 68 -8.74 -5.41 -7.96
CA THR A 68 -8.31 -4.46 -9.01
C THR A 68 -7.75 -3.17 -8.41
N ALA A 69 -8.45 -2.54 -7.46
CA ALA A 69 -7.95 -1.33 -6.79
C ALA A 69 -6.68 -1.60 -5.98
N TYR A 70 -6.57 -2.79 -5.40
CA TYR A 70 -5.39 -3.22 -4.66
C TYR A 70 -4.16 -3.36 -5.56
N LEU A 71 -4.32 -3.98 -6.73
CA LEU A 71 -3.29 -4.10 -7.75
C LEU A 71 -2.84 -2.73 -8.28
N GLU A 72 -3.77 -1.78 -8.43
CA GLU A 72 -3.44 -0.41 -8.80
C GLU A 72 -2.50 0.24 -7.76
N ILE A 73 -2.79 0.10 -6.47
CA ILE A 73 -1.95 0.64 -5.41
C ILE A 73 -0.53 0.07 -5.49
N VAL A 74 -0.39 -1.26 -5.61
CA VAL A 74 0.91 -1.94 -5.72
C VAL A 74 1.65 -1.53 -6.99
N GLY A 75 0.96 -1.49 -8.13
CA GLY A 75 1.56 -1.34 -9.44
C GLY A 75 1.85 0.10 -9.86
N SER A 76 0.99 1.06 -9.54
CA SER A 76 1.08 2.44 -10.03
C SER A 76 1.44 3.44 -8.91
N GLN A 77 0.86 3.30 -7.72
CA GLN A 77 1.02 4.30 -6.66
C GLN A 77 2.35 4.15 -5.91
N PHE A 78 2.82 2.91 -5.73
CA PHE A 78 4.13 2.63 -5.14
C PHE A 78 5.29 2.56 -6.14
N GLN A 79 5.04 2.79 -7.43
CA GLN A 79 6.05 2.60 -8.49
C GLN A 79 7.23 3.59 -8.41
N ASN A 80 7.05 4.72 -7.71
CA ASN A 80 8.02 5.81 -7.58
C ASN A 80 8.43 6.10 -6.13
N VAL A 81 8.16 5.17 -5.21
CA VAL A 81 8.65 5.20 -3.83
C VAL A 81 10.06 4.63 -3.76
#